data_AF-A0A5N6IGL6-F1
#
_entry.id   AF-A0A5N6IGL6-F1
#
_cell.length_a   1.000
_cell.length_b   1.000
_cell.length_c   1.000
_cell.angle_alpha   90.00
_cell.angle_beta   90.00
_cell.angle_gamma   90.00
#
_symmetry.space_group_name_H-M   'P 1'
#
loop_
_entity.id
_entity.type
_entity.pdbx_description
1 polymer ?
#
loop_
_entity_poly.entity_id
_entity_poly.type
_entity_poly.pdbx_seq_one_letter_code
_entity_poly.pdbx_strand_id
1 'polypeptide(L)'
;MLNSREEERSLATNGFQVIDADHLVEEEELPDYKTDSIQFDWVRFSKIAIKDHQYVALKVCVHTSMFHRELPVYDHISRRMGDTSHRGRCNIRRLLDSFQIICPDGKHIVLVFEAAQMSLRDMKLVFRRDGFDEDLVKGAIIELLEALDFLHTYAEIVHTGIIST
;
A
#
# COMPACT_ATOMS: atom_id res chain seq x y z
N MET A 1 -35.14 -17.65 13.65
CA MET A 1 -34.71 -16.82 14.81
C MET A 1 -33.45 -17.43 15.38
N LEU A 2 -32.34 -16.69 15.35
CA LEU A 2 -31.28 -16.63 16.38
C LEU A 2 -30.22 -15.65 15.84
N ASN A 3 -30.22 -14.45 16.42
CA ASN A 3 -29.31 -13.36 16.12
C ASN A 3 -28.28 -13.34 17.27
N SER A 4 -27.08 -13.85 17.05
CA SER A 4 -25.97 -13.65 17.98
C SER A 4 -25.20 -12.41 17.54
N ARG A 5 -25.48 -11.27 18.20
CA ARG A 5 -24.61 -10.09 18.15
C ARG A 5 -23.25 -10.50 18.70
N GLU A 6 -22.20 -10.46 17.89
CA GLU A 6 -20.83 -10.49 18.39
C GLU A 6 -20.61 -9.22 19.22
N GLU A 7 -20.22 -9.38 20.49
CA GLU A 7 -19.81 -8.27 21.35
C GLU A 7 -18.50 -7.67 20.82
N GLU A 8 -18.44 -6.34 20.76
CA GLU A 8 -17.22 -5.59 20.46
C GLU A 8 -16.11 -6.00 21.43
N ARG A 9 -15.00 -6.51 20.88
CA ARG A 9 -13.80 -6.78 21.67
C ARG A 9 -13.20 -5.45 22.13
N SER A 10 -13.15 -5.24 23.43
CA SER A 10 -12.44 -4.09 24.01
C SER A 10 -10.95 -4.19 23.69
N LEU A 11 -10.42 -3.19 22.99
CA LEU A 11 -8.98 -3.01 22.85
C LEU A 11 -8.37 -2.78 24.24
N ALA A 12 -7.19 -3.35 24.48
CA ALA A 12 -6.47 -3.14 25.73
C ALA A 12 -6.06 -1.66 25.85
N THR A 13 -6.84 -0.86 26.59
CA THR A 13 -6.60 0.58 26.78
C THR A 13 -5.57 0.90 27.86
N ASN A 14 -5.00 -0.11 28.53
CA ASN A 14 -4.04 0.12 29.61
C ASN A 14 -2.60 0.04 29.08
N GLY A 15 -1.88 1.17 29.21
CA GLY A 15 -0.46 1.28 28.88
C GLY A 15 -0.13 2.02 27.59
N PHE A 16 -1.14 2.41 26.80
CA PHE A 16 -0.97 3.21 25.58
C PHE A 16 -1.73 4.53 25.69
N GLN A 17 -1.11 5.62 25.26
CA GLN A 17 -1.77 6.91 25.15
C GLN A 17 -2.76 6.84 23.98
N VAL A 18 -4.06 6.95 24.28
CA VAL A 18 -5.09 7.03 23.24
C VAL A 18 -5.03 8.42 22.63
N ILE A 19 -4.72 8.48 21.34
CA ILE A 19 -4.69 9.71 20.56
C ILE A 19 -6.05 9.87 19.86
N ASP A 20 -6.60 11.07 19.90
CA ASP A 20 -7.87 11.42 19.25
C ASP A 20 -7.78 11.19 17.73
N ALA A 21 -8.85 10.69 17.11
CA ALA A 21 -8.86 10.35 15.68
C ALA A 21 -8.67 11.57 14.76
N ASP A 22 -8.94 12.77 15.26
CA ASP A 22 -8.78 14.04 14.55
C ASP A 22 -7.42 14.70 14.83
N HIS A 23 -6.59 14.09 15.68
CA HIS A 23 -5.24 14.55 15.93
C HIS A 23 -4.33 14.12 14.77
N LEU A 24 -3.82 15.11 14.03
CA LEU A 24 -2.79 14.90 13.02
C LEU A 24 -1.49 14.52 13.72
N VAL A 25 -1.05 13.28 13.53
CA VAL A 25 0.24 12.78 14.02
C VAL A 25 1.21 12.81 12.85
N GLU A 26 2.25 13.63 12.97
CA GLU A 26 3.37 13.64 12.04
C GLU A 26 4.36 12.52 12.46
N GLU A 27 4.64 11.60 11.54
CA GLU A 27 5.47 10.41 11.79
C GLU A 27 6.91 10.75 12.22
N GLU A 28 7.43 11.89 11.76
CA GLU A 28 8.77 12.40 12.09
C GLU A 28 8.90 12.84 13.56
N GLU A 29 7.78 13.03 14.25
CA GLU A 29 7.74 13.37 15.68
C GLU A 29 7.72 12.12 16.58
N LEU A 30 7.66 10.92 16.00
CA LEU A 30 7.66 9.68 16.77
C LEU A 30 9.07 9.40 17.34
N PRO A 31 9.17 9.01 18.64
CA PRO A 31 10.46 8.80 19.31
C PRO A 31 11.37 7.76 18.65
N ASP A 32 10.78 6.86 17.88
CA ASP A 32 11.46 5.71 17.28
C ASP A 32 11.85 5.95 15.80
N TYR A 33 11.58 7.15 15.27
CA TYR A 33 11.89 7.53 13.90
C TYR A 33 13.41 7.60 13.66
N LYS A 34 13.91 6.93 12.61
CA LYS A 34 15.33 6.97 12.21
C LYS A 34 15.49 7.39 10.76
N THR A 35 16.20 8.50 10.57
CA THR A 35 16.46 9.14 9.28
C THR A 35 17.71 8.56 8.60
N ASP A 36 17.71 7.29 8.22
CA ASP A 36 18.84 6.69 7.50
C ASP A 36 18.55 6.54 5.98
N SER A 37 19.02 7.55 5.25
CA SER A 37 19.62 7.51 3.89
C SER A 37 18.99 6.60 2.82
N ILE A 38 17.81 6.98 2.31
CA ILE A 38 17.49 6.82 0.88
C ILE A 38 16.72 8.05 0.39
N GLN A 39 17.29 8.76 -0.59
CA GLN A 39 16.67 9.91 -1.25
C GLN A 39 15.56 9.43 -2.21
N PHE A 40 14.40 9.08 -1.67
CA PHE A 40 13.16 8.93 -2.42
C PHE A 40 12.16 9.96 -1.89
N ASP A 41 11.58 10.76 -2.80
CA ASP A 41 10.53 11.76 -2.58
C ASP A 41 9.84 11.64 -1.21
N TRP A 42 10.26 12.52 -0.31
CA TRP A 42 9.94 12.46 1.11
C TRP A 42 8.43 12.65 1.37
N VAL A 43 7.91 11.81 2.26
CA VAL A 43 6.56 11.73 2.85
C VAL A 43 5.47 11.07 1.98
N ARG A 44 5.27 9.75 2.21
CA ARG A 44 4.13 8.96 1.72
C ARG A 44 3.18 8.65 2.88
N PHE A 45 2.30 9.57 3.27
CA PHE A 45 1.19 9.19 4.16
C PHE A 45 0.31 8.18 3.45
N SER A 46 0.36 6.94 3.94
CA SER A 46 -0.49 5.84 3.49
C SER A 46 -1.55 5.59 4.56
N LYS A 47 -2.77 6.11 4.39
CA LYS A 47 -3.87 5.92 5.34
C LYS A 47 -4.82 4.85 4.86
N ILE A 48 -5.25 3.95 5.75
CA ILE A 48 -6.36 3.04 5.46
C ILE A 48 -7.68 3.78 5.72
N ALA A 49 -8.59 3.76 4.73
CA ALA A 49 -9.92 4.35 4.82
C ALA A 49 -11.00 3.34 4.41
N ILE A 50 -12.27 3.65 4.69
CA ILE A 50 -13.42 2.84 4.25
C ILE A 50 -14.13 3.58 3.11
N LYS A 51 -14.28 2.93 1.95
CA LYS A 51 -15.08 3.40 0.80
C LYS A 51 -16.04 2.27 0.41
N ASP A 52 -17.34 2.55 0.35
CA ASP A 52 -18.38 1.57 0.01
C ASP A 52 -18.27 0.24 0.79
N HIS A 53 -18.03 0.33 2.11
CA HIS A 53 -17.78 -0.81 3.02
C HIS A 53 -16.53 -1.65 2.72
N GLN A 54 -15.57 -1.13 1.96
CA GLN A 54 -14.29 -1.77 1.68
C GLN A 54 -13.12 -0.94 2.19
N TYR A 55 -12.11 -1.61 2.74
CA TYR A 55 -10.85 -0.96 3.11
C TYR A 55 -10.06 -0.59 1.86
N VAL A 56 -9.58 0.66 1.83
CA VAL A 56 -8.72 1.21 0.76
C VAL A 56 -7.49 1.85 1.37
N ALA A 57 -6.41 1.95 0.61
CA ALA A 57 -5.25 2.73 1.01
C ALA A 57 -5.18 4.04 0.22
N LEU A 58 -5.01 5.15 0.93
CA LEU A 58 -4.85 6.47 0.35
C LEU A 58 -3.37 6.83 0.37
N LYS A 59 -2.82 7.19 -0.78
CA LYS A 59 -1.48 7.76 -0.88
C LYS A 59 -1.59 9.21 -1.29
N VAL A 60 -1.14 10.11 -0.42
CA VAL A 60 -1.07 11.55 -0.70
C VAL A 60 0.27 11.87 -1.37
N CYS A 61 0.23 12.45 -2.57
CA CYS A 61 1.41 12.87 -3.30
C CYS A 61 1.79 14.31 -2.92
N VAL A 62 3.08 14.58 -2.78
CA VAL A 62 3.59 15.93 -2.53
C VAL A 62 3.32 16.84 -3.73
N HIS A 63 2.82 18.05 -3.47
CA HIS A 63 2.43 19.01 -4.51
C HIS A 63 3.65 19.58 -5.29
N THR A 64 4.86 19.47 -4.75
CA THR A 64 6.11 19.98 -5.34
C THR A 64 6.72 19.02 -6.36
N SER A 65 6.20 17.79 -6.49
CA SER A 65 6.71 16.82 -7.45
C SER A 65 6.37 17.30 -8.87
N MET A 66 7.39 17.70 -9.63
CA MET A 66 7.21 18.18 -11.01
C MET A 66 6.67 17.10 -11.96
N PHE A 67 6.70 15.82 -11.56
CA PHE A 67 6.26 14.71 -12.38
C PHE A 67 5.52 13.66 -11.56
N HIS A 68 4.19 13.70 -11.59
CA HIS A 68 3.35 12.61 -11.09
C HIS A 68 3.41 11.42 -12.07
N ARG A 69 4.53 10.70 -12.13
CA ARG A 69 4.71 9.55 -13.05
C ARG A 69 3.88 8.34 -12.66
N GLU A 70 3.49 8.25 -11.39
CA GLU A 70 2.81 7.06 -10.85
C GLU A 70 1.37 6.92 -11.39
N LEU A 71 0.61 8.02 -11.47
CA LEU A 71 -0.77 7.97 -11.97
C LEU A 71 -0.86 7.53 -13.45
N PRO A 72 -0.09 8.12 -14.41
CA PRO A 72 -0.06 7.65 -15.79
C PRO A 72 0.37 6.19 -15.95
N VAL A 73 1.29 5.71 -15.09
CA VAL A 73 1.72 4.31 -15.08
C VAL A 73 0.56 3.39 -14.69
N TYR A 74 -0.17 3.71 -13.62
CA TYR A 74 -1.33 2.91 -13.21
C TYR A 74 -2.48 2.97 -14.21
N ASP A 75 -2.73 4.13 -14.84
CA ASP A 75 -3.71 4.25 -15.92
C ASP A 75 -3.35 3.35 -17.11
N HIS A 76 -2.07 3.27 -17.46
CA HIS A 76 -1.59 2.39 -18.53
C HIS A 76 -1.75 0.92 -18.16
N ILE A 77 -1.35 0.51 -16.95
CA ILE A 77 -1.53 -0.85 -16.44
C ILE A 77 -3.01 -1.24 -16.46
N SER A 78 -3.89 -0.37 -15.96
CA SER A 78 -5.33 -0.64 -15.85
C SER A 78 -5.97 -0.94 -17.21
N ARG A 79 -5.60 -0.18 -18.26
CA ARG A 79 -6.07 -0.46 -19.63
C ARG A 79 -5.66 -1.86 -20.10
N ARG A 80 -4.42 -2.27 -19.81
CA ARG A 80 -3.89 -3.58 -20.21
C ARG A 80 -4.48 -4.74 -19.42
N MET A 81 -4.93 -4.51 -18.19
CA MET A 81 -5.55 -5.56 -17.37
C MET A 81 -6.87 -6.09 -17.95
N GLY A 82 -7.61 -5.27 -18.71
CA GLY A 82 -8.87 -5.68 -19.35
C GLY A 82 -8.66 -6.53 -20.61
N ASP A 83 -7.51 -6.40 -21.27
CA ASP A 83 -7.23 -7.00 -22.58
C ASP A 83 -6.65 -8.43 -22.49
N THR A 84 -6.37 -8.92 -21.27
CA THR A 84 -5.62 -10.16 -21.06
C THR A 84 -6.16 -10.99 -19.90
N SER A 85 -6.13 -12.31 -20.08
CA SER A 85 -6.43 -13.30 -19.03
C SER A 85 -5.18 -13.72 -18.25
N HIS A 86 -4.04 -13.05 -18.43
CA HIS A 86 -2.78 -13.40 -17.77
C HIS A 86 -2.92 -13.41 -16.24
N ARG A 87 -2.47 -14.49 -15.59
CA ARG A 87 -2.70 -14.70 -14.15
C ARG A 87 -1.97 -13.67 -13.29
N GLY A 88 -0.77 -13.28 -13.69
CA GLY A 88 0.02 -12.22 -13.06
C GLY A 88 -0.66 -10.86 -12.91
N ARG A 89 -1.72 -10.56 -13.68
CA ARG A 89 -2.49 -9.31 -13.51
C ARG A 89 -3.14 -9.21 -12.12
N CYS A 90 -3.45 -10.35 -11.50
CA CYS A 90 -4.06 -10.41 -10.17
C CYS A 90 -3.08 -10.04 -9.04
N ASN A 91 -1.77 -10.09 -9.32
CA ASN A 91 -0.72 -9.78 -8.36
C ASN A 91 -0.28 -8.31 -8.42
N ILE A 92 -0.87 -7.52 -9.32
CA ILE A 92 -0.63 -6.08 -9.40
C ILE A 92 -1.69 -5.36 -8.60
N ARG A 93 -1.24 -4.59 -7.62
CA ARG A 93 -2.11 -3.73 -6.79
C ARG A 93 -2.89 -2.76 -7.69
N ARG A 94 -4.20 -2.68 -7.50
CA ARG A 94 -5.06 -1.82 -8.34
C ARG A 94 -5.16 -0.41 -7.80
N LEU A 95 -5.05 0.56 -8.71
CA LEU A 95 -5.53 1.92 -8.48
C LEU A 95 -7.05 1.92 -8.71
N LEU A 96 -7.81 2.28 -7.68
CA LEU A 96 -9.26 2.30 -7.69
C LEU A 96 -9.79 3.67 -8.12
N ASP A 97 -9.11 4.74 -7.70
CA ASP A 97 -9.55 6.11 -7.92
C ASP A 97 -8.38 7.09 -7.72
N SER A 98 -8.54 8.32 -8.18
CA SER A 98 -7.63 9.41 -7.86
C SER A 98 -8.39 10.74 -7.81
N PHE A 99 -8.03 11.59 -6.85
CA PHE A 99 -8.64 12.90 -6.69
C PHE A 99 -7.63 13.93 -6.19
N GLN A 100 -8.01 15.20 -6.18
CA GLN A 100 -7.18 16.28 -5.66
C GLN A 100 -7.78 16.82 -4.36
N ILE A 101 -6.92 17.08 -3.38
CA ILE A 101 -7.25 17.83 -2.18
C ILE A 101 -6.56 19.18 -2.22
N ILE A 102 -7.24 20.20 -1.71
CA ILE A 102 -6.69 21.55 -1.57
C ILE A 102 -6.36 21.74 -0.10
N CYS A 103 -5.09 21.96 0.19
CA CYS A 103 -4.56 22.23 1.51
C CYS A 103 -3.96 23.64 1.55
N PRO A 104 -3.70 24.22 2.73
CA PRO A 104 -3.01 25.50 2.85
C PRO A 104 -1.67 25.53 2.08
N ASP A 105 -0.97 24.39 2.06
CA ASP A 105 0.33 24.24 1.41
C ASP A 105 0.24 23.97 -0.11
N GLY A 106 -0.96 23.83 -0.67
CA GLY A 106 -1.17 23.65 -2.10
C GLY A 106 -2.13 22.52 -2.46
N LYS A 107 -2.09 22.11 -3.74
CA LYS A 107 -2.94 21.04 -4.27
C LYS A 107 -2.19 19.72 -4.28
N HIS A 108 -2.76 18.71 -3.65
CA HIS A 108 -2.16 17.38 -3.57
C HIS A 108 -3.01 16.37 -4.32
N ILE A 109 -2.37 15.53 -5.14
CA ILE A 109 -3.03 14.38 -5.76
C ILE A 109 -3.07 13.26 -4.72
N VAL A 110 -4.24 12.67 -4.52
CA VAL A 110 -4.45 11.49 -3.70
C VAL A 110 -4.76 10.32 -4.61
N LEU A 111 -4.00 9.24 -4.45
CA LEU A 111 -4.21 7.97 -5.14
C LEU A 111 -4.90 6.99 -4.20
N VAL A 112 -5.99 6.38 -4.65
CA VAL A 112 -6.77 5.40 -3.90
C VAL A 112 -6.43 4.02 -4.43
N PHE A 113 -5.82 3.19 -3.60
CA PHE A 113 -5.45 1.83 -3.94
C PHE A 113 -6.30 0.81 -3.20
N GLU A 114 -6.42 -0.38 -3.80
CA GLU A 114 -6.83 -1.57 -3.08
C GLU A 114 -5.95 -1.75 -1.82
N ALA A 115 -6.58 -2.09 -0.69
CA ALA A 115 -5.84 -2.39 0.52
C ALA A 115 -4.93 -3.60 0.27
N ALA A 116 -3.64 -3.44 0.54
CA ALA A 116 -2.67 -4.52 0.45
C ALA A 116 -2.48 -5.17 1.83
N GLN A 117 -2.09 -6.43 1.82
CA GLN A 117 -1.63 -7.11 3.03
C GLN A 117 -0.27 -6.56 3.48
N MET A 118 0.20 -7.01 4.64
CA MET A 118 1.54 -6.71 5.13
C MET A 118 2.61 -7.13 4.12
N SER A 119 3.72 -6.39 4.09
CA SER A 119 4.87 -6.79 3.28
C SER A 119 5.49 -8.09 3.82
N LEU A 120 6.20 -8.85 2.98
CA LEU A 120 6.96 -10.02 3.44
C LEU A 120 7.99 -9.64 4.52
N ARG A 121 8.55 -8.43 4.45
CA ARG A 121 9.45 -7.90 5.47
C ARG A 121 8.75 -7.75 6.83
N ASP A 122 7.57 -7.14 6.85
CA ASP A 122 6.80 -6.95 8.07
C ASP A 122 6.30 -8.29 8.63
N MET A 123 5.85 -9.19 7.74
CA MET A 123 5.44 -10.53 8.13
C MET A 123 6.57 -11.31 8.81
N LYS A 124 7.79 -11.19 8.27
CA LYS A 124 9.00 -11.74 8.89
C LYS A 124 9.23 -11.16 10.28
N LEU A 125 9.18 -9.83 10.41
CA LEU A 125 9.45 -9.14 11.66
C LEU A 125 8.45 -9.50 12.77
N VAL A 126 7.16 -9.58 12.43
CA VAL A 126 6.07 -9.76 13.39
C VAL A 126 5.79 -11.23 13.69
N PHE A 127 5.73 -12.10 12.66
CA PHE A 127 5.19 -13.46 12.81
C PHE A 127 6.16 -14.59 12.44
N ARG A 128 7.25 -14.28 11.75
CA ARG A 128 8.17 -15.26 11.15
C ARG A 128 9.64 -14.87 11.40
N ARG A 129 9.98 -14.64 12.66
CA ARG A 129 11.33 -14.18 13.07
C ARG A 129 12.43 -15.15 12.67
N ASP A 130 12.13 -16.45 12.67
CA ASP A 130 13.05 -17.51 12.27
C ASP A 130 13.10 -17.74 10.75
N GLY A 131 12.40 -16.92 9.97
CA GLY A 131 12.31 -17.01 8.51
C GLY A 131 11.03 -17.67 8.02
N PHE A 132 10.96 -17.82 6.69
CA PHE A 132 9.82 -18.42 6.00
C PHE A 132 10.08 -19.87 5.64
N ASP A 133 9.01 -20.65 5.61
CA ASP A 133 9.03 -22.01 5.07
C ASP A 133 9.39 -22.00 3.56
N GLU A 134 10.10 -23.02 3.10
CA GLU A 134 10.57 -23.11 1.72
C GLU A 134 9.43 -23.07 0.70
N ASP A 135 8.30 -23.73 0.99
CA ASP A 135 7.16 -23.77 0.07
C ASP A 135 6.48 -22.40 -0.02
N LEU A 136 6.44 -21.65 1.09
CA LEU A 136 5.95 -20.27 1.09
C LEU A 136 6.84 -19.37 0.24
N VAL A 137 8.17 -19.48 0.39
CA VAL A 137 9.12 -18.68 -0.40
C VAL A 137 8.99 -18.98 -1.89
N LYS A 138 8.91 -20.27 -2.26
CA LYS A 138 8.68 -20.67 -3.66
C LYS A 138 7.38 -20.10 -4.20
N GLY A 139 6.29 -20.20 -3.45
CA GLY A 139 5.00 -19.63 -3.83
C GLY A 139 5.08 -18.12 -4.05
N ALA A 140 5.68 -17.38 -3.12
CA ALA A 140 5.83 -15.93 -3.24
C ALA A 140 6.68 -15.53 -4.46
N ILE A 141 7.75 -16.26 -4.76
CA ILE A 141 8.58 -16.03 -5.94
C ILE A 141 7.79 -16.30 -7.23
N ILE A 142 7.00 -17.37 -7.29
CA ILE A 142 6.15 -17.67 -8.46
C ILE A 142 5.15 -16.53 -8.70
N GLU A 143 4.46 -16.07 -7.66
CA GLU A 143 3.50 -14.96 -7.79
C GLU A 143 4.18 -13.65 -8.22
N LEU A 144 5.40 -13.37 -7.71
CA LEU A 144 6.21 -12.22 -8.13
C LEU A 144 6.63 -12.32 -9.61
N LEU A 145 7.09 -13.49 -10.05
CA LEU A 145 7.51 -13.69 -11.44
C LEU A 145 6.33 -13.59 -12.41
N GLU A 146 5.16 -14.12 -12.04
CA GLU A 146 3.92 -13.95 -12.82
C GLU A 146 3.53 -12.47 -12.93
N ALA A 147 3.64 -11.71 -11.84
CA ALA A 147 3.39 -10.27 -11.84
C ALA A 147 4.35 -9.51 -12.76
N LEU A 148 5.64 -9.86 -12.72
CA LEU A 148 6.67 -9.27 -13.57
C LEU A 148 6.49 -9.63 -15.05
N ASP A 149 6.15 -10.89 -15.35
CA ASP A 149 5.86 -11.30 -16.71
C ASP A 149 4.67 -10.52 -17.28
N PHE A 150 3.61 -10.36 -16.50
CA PHE A 150 2.50 -9.49 -16.90
C PHE A 150 2.97 -8.05 -17.20
N LEU A 151 3.74 -7.45 -16.29
CA LEU A 151 4.21 -6.07 -16.45
C LEU A 151 5.11 -5.90 -17.67
N HIS A 152 6.02 -6.84 -17.92
CA HIS A 152 6.94 -6.76 -19.04
C HIS A 152 6.27 -7.08 -20.38
N THR A 153 5.49 -8.17 -20.43
CA THR A 153 4.96 -8.73 -21.68
C THR A 153 3.71 -7.99 -22.16
N TYR A 154 2.84 -7.55 -21.24
CA TYR A 154 1.55 -6.94 -21.60
C TYR A 154 1.48 -5.45 -21.27
N ALA A 155 2.09 -5.04 -20.15
CA ALA A 155 2.10 -3.64 -19.76
C ALA A 155 3.29 -2.86 -20.32
N GLU A 156 4.31 -3.53 -20.87
CA GLU A 156 5.53 -2.88 -21.39
C GLU A 156 6.20 -1.97 -20.34
N ILE A 157 6.11 -2.32 -19.06
CA ILE A 157 6.62 -1.55 -17.93
C ILE A 157 7.75 -2.31 -17.24
N VAL A 158 8.87 -1.65 -17.02
CA VAL A 158 9.95 -2.14 -16.17
C VAL A 158 9.74 -1.65 -14.74
N HIS A 159 9.54 -2.58 -13.80
CA HIS A 159 9.48 -2.24 -12.38
C HIS A 159 10.89 -2.06 -11.82
N THR A 160 11.34 -0.82 -11.64
CA THR A 160 12.70 -0.49 -11.17
C THR A 160 12.84 -0.53 -9.64
N GLY A 161 11.89 -1.17 -8.93
CA GLY A 161 11.75 -1.11 -7.48
C GLY A 161 11.55 -2.47 -6.82
N ILE A 162 12.05 -3.56 -7.41
CA ILE A 162 12.04 -4.88 -6.76
C ILE A 162 13.06 -4.84 -5.61
N ILE A 163 12.62 -4.40 -4.43
CA ILE A 163 13.45 -4.41 -3.22
C ILE A 163 13.01 -5.61 -2.38
N SER A 164 13.80 -6.68 -2.44
CA SER A 164 13.77 -7.74 -1.43
C SER A 164 14.92 -7.50 -0.45
N THR A 165 14.63 -7.06 0.78
CA THR A 165 15.57 -7.11 1.91
C THR A 165 14.89 -7.59 3.18
#